data_AF-A0A379V481-F1
#
_entry.id   AF-A0A379V481-F1
#
_cell.length_a   1.000
_cell.length_b   1.000
_cell.length_c   1.000
_cell.angle_alpha   90.00
_cell.angle_beta   90.00
_cell.angle_gamma   90.00
#
_symmetry.space_group_name_H-M   'P 1'
#
loop_
_entity.id
_entity.type
_entity.pdbx_description
1 polymer ?
#
loop_
_entity_poly.entity_id
_entity_poly.type
_entity_poly.pdbx_seq_one_letter_code
_entity_poly.pdbx_strand_id
1 'polypeptide(L)'
;MNVKAIPSVDKNHIEGKNVLQLAILSRIKLFVRPANLPQTPEDAPTLLKFSRVGNHLKITNPSAYYLTLVNISVGAKKIDNVMIAPKSDMQIPLPTGAQGSVTFQSVNDYGALTSATTASLG
;
A
#
# COMPACT_ATOMS: atom_id res chain seq x y z
N MET A 1 -13.28 -1.73 -5.55
CA MET A 1 -14.24 -1.12 -6.50
C MET A 1 -13.59 -0.98 -7.87
N ASN A 2 -14.32 -1.28 -8.94
CA ASN A 2 -13.84 -1.17 -10.32
C ASN A 2 -14.74 -0.19 -11.09
N VAL A 3 -14.17 0.77 -11.80
CA VAL A 3 -14.88 1.72 -12.66
C VAL A 3 -14.23 1.72 -14.04
N LYS A 4 -15.01 1.43 -15.09
CA LYS A 4 -14.52 1.34 -16.47
C LYS A 4 -15.06 2.50 -17.29
N ALA A 5 -14.17 3.31 -17.86
CA ALA A 5 -14.51 4.37 -18.81
C ALA A 5 -14.24 3.89 -20.23
N ILE A 6 -15.27 3.92 -21.07
CA ILE A 6 -15.21 3.51 -22.48
C ILE A 6 -15.43 4.76 -23.32
N PRO A 7 -14.43 5.23 -24.08
CA PRO A 7 -14.60 6.40 -24.93
C PRO A 7 -15.52 6.07 -26.10
N SER A 8 -16.33 7.05 -26.53
CA SER A 8 -17.04 6.96 -27.80
C SER A 8 -16.06 7.11 -28.96
N VAL A 9 -16.42 6.55 -30.12
CA VAL A 9 -15.65 6.72 -31.35
C VAL A 9 -16.53 7.27 -32.46
N ASP A 10 -15.96 8.20 -33.22
CA ASP A 10 -16.59 8.72 -34.43
C ASP A 10 -16.25 7.80 -35.61
N LYS A 11 -17.29 7.13 -36.13
CA LYS A 11 -17.18 6.16 -37.23
C LYS A 11 -16.56 6.77 -38.49
N ASN A 12 -16.88 8.03 -38.80
CA ASN A 12 -16.37 8.71 -40.00
C ASN A 12 -14.86 8.96 -39.93
N HIS A 13 -14.32 9.09 -38.71
CA HIS A 13 -12.89 9.35 -38.49
C HIS A 13 -12.04 8.07 -38.50
N ILE A 14 -12.65 6.89 -38.31
CA ILE A 14 -11.98 5.59 -38.17
C ILE A 14 -12.23 4.63 -39.34
N GLU A 15 -13.18 4.93 -40.23
CA GLU A 15 -13.47 4.11 -41.40
C GLU A 15 -12.25 4.03 -42.34
N GLY A 16 -11.91 2.82 -42.78
CA GLY A 16 -10.73 2.56 -43.62
C GLY A 16 -9.37 2.72 -42.92
N LYS A 17 -9.33 2.97 -41.61
CA LYS A 17 -8.10 3.15 -40.83
C LYS A 17 -7.92 2.07 -39.76
N ASN A 18 -6.68 1.68 -39.50
CA ASN A 18 -6.34 0.86 -38.35
C ASN A 18 -6.19 1.77 -37.12
N VAL A 19 -7.06 1.61 -36.13
CA VAL A 19 -7.08 2.45 -34.93
C VAL A 19 -6.94 1.63 -33.65
N LEU A 20 -6.16 2.13 -32.69
CA LEU A 20 -6.08 1.59 -31.33
C LEU A 20 -7.03 2.39 -30.42
N GLN A 21 -7.99 1.70 -29.81
CA GLN A 21 -8.88 2.28 -28.80
C GLN A 21 -8.47 1.82 -27.41
N LEU A 22 -8.38 2.76 -26.48
CA LEU A 22 -8.03 2.48 -25.09
C LEU A 22 -9.24 2.73 -24.20
N ALA A 23 -9.62 1.72 -23.41
CA ALA A 23 -10.56 1.87 -22.31
C ALA A 23 -9.78 1.92 -20.99
N ILE A 24 -10.18 2.80 -20.08
CA ILE A 24 -9.51 2.97 -18.79
C ILE A 24 -10.28 2.22 -17.71
N LEU A 25 -9.59 1.41 -16.92
CA LEU A 25 -10.14 0.73 -15.75
C LEU A 25 -9.47 1.24 -14.48
N SER A 26 -10.21 1.99 -13.67
CA SER A 26 -9.77 2.43 -12.35
C SER A 26 -10.16 1.39 -11.29
N ARG A 27 -9.18 0.95 -10.49
CA ARG A 27 -9.38 0.03 -9.36
C ARG A 27 -9.03 0.73 -8.05
N ILE A 28 -10.03 0.87 -7.18
CA ILE A 28 -9.89 1.56 -5.88
C ILE A 28 -10.18 0.57 -4.75
N LYS A 29 -9.42 0.64 -3.65
CA LYS A 29 -9.63 -0.17 -2.45
C LYS A 29 -10.90 0.30 -1.73
N LEU A 30 -11.77 -0.62 -1.33
CA LEU A 30 -12.99 -0.33 -0.57
C LEU A 30 -12.95 -1.15 0.73
N PHE A 31 -13.02 -0.48 1.88
CA PHE A 31 -12.99 -1.10 3.20
C PHE A 31 -14.24 -0.74 3.98
N VAL A 32 -14.87 -1.74 4.61
CA VAL A 32 -15.93 -1.51 5.59
C VAL A 32 -15.29 -1.34 6.96
N ARG A 33 -15.60 -0.23 7.65
CA ARG A 33 -15.10 0.06 9.00
C ARG A 33 -16.23 -0.11 10.01
N PRO A 34 -16.18 -1.14 10.87
CA PRO A 34 -17.10 -1.24 12.00
C PRO A 34 -16.97 -0.02 12.92
N ALA A 35 -18.08 0.37 13.55
CA ALA A 35 -18.04 1.37 14.61
C ALA A 35 -17.30 0.85 15.85
N ASN A 36 -16.86 1.77 16.72
CA ASN A 36 -16.28 1.47 18.04
C ASN A 36 -14.99 0.63 18.02
N LEU A 37 -14.12 0.86 17.03
CA LEU A 37 -12.77 0.27 17.06
C LEU A 37 -11.93 0.93 18.16
N PRO A 38 -11.07 0.16 18.85
CA PRO A 38 -10.34 0.64 20.03
C PRO A 38 -9.20 1.62 19.71
N GLN A 39 -8.73 1.67 18.46
CA GLN A 39 -7.70 2.60 18.01
C GLN A 39 -8.26 3.51 16.92
N THR A 40 -7.72 4.72 16.80
CA THR A 40 -7.99 5.60 15.66
C THR A 40 -7.24 5.11 14.42
N PRO A 41 -7.72 5.40 13.20
CA PRO A 41 -6.97 5.07 11.98
C PRO A 41 -5.63 5.80 11.91
N GLU A 42 -5.53 6.99 12.48
CA GLU A 42 -4.29 7.79 12.53
C GLU A 42 -3.21 7.15 13.39
N ASP A 43 -3.60 6.50 14.49
CA ASP A 43 -2.66 5.82 15.40
C ASP A 43 -2.19 4.46 14.86
N ALA A 44 -2.99 3.82 14.01
CA ALA A 44 -2.78 2.44 13.57
C ALA A 44 -1.39 2.15 12.96
N PRO A 45 -0.79 3.03 12.10
CA PRO A 45 0.56 2.83 11.59
C PRO A 45 1.64 2.73 12.67
N THR A 46 1.48 3.45 13.79
CA THR A 46 2.47 3.46 14.88
C THR A 46 2.51 2.15 15.66
N LEU A 47 1.45 1.34 15.55
CA LEU A 47 1.33 0.04 16.23
C LEU A 47 2.03 -1.09 15.47
N LEU A 48 2.50 -0.83 14.25
CA LEU A 48 3.21 -1.83 13.46
C LEU A 48 4.50 -2.27 14.15
N LYS A 49 4.76 -3.57 14.11
CA LYS A 49 6.02 -4.15 14.58
C LYS A 49 6.78 -4.72 13.41
N PHE A 50 8.10 -4.53 13.44
CA PHE A 50 9.01 -4.98 12.40
C PHE A 50 10.05 -5.89 13.02
N SER A 51 10.28 -7.04 12.39
CA SER A 51 11.33 -7.98 12.81
C SER A 51 11.99 -8.64 11.61
N ARG A 52 13.24 -9.06 11.76
CA ARG A 52 13.93 -9.82 10.71
C ARG A 52 13.72 -11.32 10.89
N VAL A 53 13.30 -12.01 9.83
CA VAL A 53 13.21 -13.48 9.79
C VAL A 53 14.04 -13.99 8.61
N GLY A 54 15.28 -14.41 8.88
CA GLY A 54 16.24 -14.79 7.85
C GLY A 54 16.51 -13.63 6.89
N ASN A 55 16.12 -13.81 5.62
CA ASN A 55 16.24 -12.79 4.57
C ASN A 55 14.93 -12.04 4.30
N HIS A 56 13.99 -12.04 5.24
CA HIS A 56 12.72 -11.35 5.12
C HIS A 56 12.52 -10.32 6.23
N LEU A 57 11.80 -9.25 5.91
CA LEU A 57 11.20 -8.33 6.86
C LEU A 57 9.82 -8.88 7.20
N LYS A 58 9.61 -9.25 8.45
CA LYS A 58 8.29 -9.55 8.99
C LYS A 58 7.67 -8.25 9.50
N ILE A 59 6.50 -7.92 8.97
CA ILE A 59 5.66 -6.80 9.40
C ILE A 59 4.45 -7.40 10.12
N THR A 60 4.22 -6.99 11.36
CA THR A 60 3.07 -7.41 12.17
C THR A 60 2.14 -6.22 12.33
N ASN A 61 0.88 -6.39 11.91
CA ASN A 61 -0.17 -5.41 12.10
C ASN A 61 -1.14 -5.84 13.20
N PRO A 62 -0.95 -5.39 14.45
CA PRO A 62 -1.88 -5.67 15.53
C PRO A 62 -3.12 -4.78 15.50
N SER A 63 -3.24 -3.81 14.58
CA SER A 63 -4.40 -2.91 14.51
C SER A 63 -5.62 -3.57 13.84
N ALA A 64 -6.77 -2.91 13.94
CA ALA A 64 -7.99 -3.29 13.24
C ALA A 64 -8.12 -2.68 11.81
N TYR A 65 -7.04 -2.07 11.29
CA TYR A 65 -7.06 -1.33 10.03
C TYR A 65 -6.19 -1.99 8.96
N TYR A 66 -6.64 -1.91 7.70
CA TYR A 66 -5.77 -2.16 6.56
C TYR A 66 -4.80 -0.99 6.43
N LEU A 67 -3.51 -1.27 6.33
CA LEU A 67 -2.48 -0.24 6.22
C LEU A 67 -1.76 -0.40 4.88
N THR A 68 -1.78 0.66 4.07
CA THR A 68 -0.98 0.72 2.83
C THR A 68 0.30 1.47 3.15
N LEU A 69 1.41 0.73 3.19
CA LEU A 69 2.73 1.26 3.48
C LEU A 69 3.46 1.58 2.19
N VAL A 70 4.05 2.77 2.15
CA VAL A 70 4.80 3.28 1.00
C VAL A 70 6.10 3.94 1.46
N ASN A 71 7.01 4.16 0.52
CA ASN A 71 8.34 4.74 0.80
C ASN A 71 9.05 3.99 1.93
N ILE A 72 8.94 2.67 1.92
CA ILE A 72 9.49 1.79 2.94
C ILE A 72 10.99 1.63 2.68
N SER A 73 11.79 1.76 3.73
CA SER A 73 13.20 1.39 3.70
C SER A 73 13.67 0.80 5.01
N VAL A 74 14.69 -0.05 4.92
CA VAL A 74 15.46 -0.55 6.06
C VAL A 74 16.88 -0.01 5.92
N GLY A 75 17.24 0.94 6.77
CA GLY A 75 18.40 1.79 6.57
C GLY A 75 18.33 2.50 5.21
N ALA A 76 19.36 2.33 4.38
CA ALA A 76 19.42 2.94 3.04
C ALA A 76 18.76 2.10 1.93
N LYS A 77 18.21 0.91 2.24
CA LYS A 77 17.64 -0.01 1.24
C LYS A 77 16.14 0.16 1.14
N LYS A 78 15.65 0.55 -0.04
CA LYS A 78 14.21 0.63 -0.34
C LYS A 78 13.59 -0.75 -0.43
N ILE A 79 12.32 -0.84 -0.06
CA ILE A 79 11.48 -2.02 -0.16
C ILE A 79 10.20 -1.63 -0.90
N ASP A 80 9.61 -2.59 -1.60
CA ASP A 80 8.36 -2.40 -2.32
C ASP A 80 7.22 -1.99 -1.40
N ASN A 81 6.30 -1.21 -1.94
CA ASN A 81 5.08 -0.81 -1.25
C ASN A 81 4.22 -2.05 -0.96
N VAL A 82 3.62 -2.10 0.23
CA VAL A 82 2.78 -3.22 0.65
C VAL A 82 1.48 -2.75 1.25
N MET A 83 0.49 -3.64 1.27
CA MET A 83 -0.71 -3.46 2.07
C MET A 83 -0.84 -4.62 3.05
N ILE A 84 -0.90 -4.31 4.34
CA ILE A 84 -1.04 -5.31 5.39
C ILE A 84 -2.46 -5.31 5.94
N ALA A 85 -3.04 -6.50 6.09
CA ALA A 85 -4.39 -6.68 6.60
C ALA A 85 -4.44 -6.47 8.12
N PRO A 86 -5.62 -6.15 8.70
CA PRO A 86 -5.83 -6.11 10.14
C PRO A 86 -5.42 -7.43 10.80
N LYS A 87 -4.86 -7.35 12.01
CA LYS A 87 -4.55 -8.52 12.86
C LYS A 87 -3.76 -9.62 12.12
N SER A 88 -2.84 -9.23 11.25
CA SER A 88 -2.10 -10.16 10.39
C SER A 88 -0.61 -9.88 10.39
N ASP A 89 0.14 -10.86 9.91
CA ASP A 89 1.56 -10.78 9.64
C ASP A 89 1.82 -10.88 8.13
N MET A 90 2.84 -10.19 7.65
CA MET A 90 3.34 -10.31 6.28
C MET A 90 4.86 -10.43 6.30
N GLN A 91 5.42 -11.24 5.40
CA GLN A 91 6.85 -11.30 5.17
C GLN A 91 7.18 -10.82 3.77
N ILE A 92 8.16 -9.94 3.65
CA ILE A 92 8.66 -9.46 2.37
C ILE A 92 10.18 -9.66 2.26
N PRO A 93 10.70 -10.02 1.08
CA PRO A 93 12.14 -10.17 0.89
C PRO A 93 12.88 -8.88 1.26
N LEU A 94 13.95 -9.02 2.05
CA LEU A 94 14.86 -7.93 2.33
C LEU A 94 15.98 -7.89 1.27
N PRO A 95 16.27 -6.72 0.70
CA PRO A 95 17.45 -6.55 -0.12
C PRO A 95 18.72 -6.95 0.63
N THR A 96 19.70 -7.52 -0.08
CA THR A 96 21.00 -7.87 0.50
C THR A 96 21.65 -6.65 1.15
N GLY A 97 22.13 -6.83 2.38
CA GLY A 97 22.75 -5.75 3.17
C GLY A 97 21.77 -4.71 3.73
N ALA A 98 20.46 -4.95 3.70
CA ALA A 98 19.48 -4.11 4.40
C ALA A 98 19.60 -4.31 5.92
N GLN A 99 19.88 -3.23 6.64
CA GLN A 99 20.14 -3.22 8.08
C GLN A 99 19.86 -1.82 8.65
N GLY A 100 19.57 -1.73 9.95
CA GLY A 100 19.17 -0.49 10.62
C GLY A 100 17.66 -0.40 10.86
N SER A 101 17.18 0.81 11.13
CA SER A 101 15.75 1.07 11.40
C SER A 101 14.90 0.95 10.14
N VAL A 102 13.61 0.68 10.34
CA VAL A 102 12.59 0.74 9.30
C VAL A 102 12.02 2.15 9.26
N THR A 103 12.01 2.79 8.09
CA THR A 103 11.32 4.06 7.86
C THR A 103 10.22 3.84 6.83
N PHE A 104 9.05 4.41 7.05
CA PHE A 104 7.92 4.27 6.13
C PHE A 104 6.94 5.43 6.24
N GLN A 105 6.08 5.57 5.24
CA GLN A 105 4.87 6.37 5.28
C GLN A 105 3.66 5.46 5.04
N SER A 106 2.47 5.95 5.34
CA SER A 106 1.22 5.29 4.98
C SER A 106 0.34 6.19 4.14
N VAL A 107 -0.55 5.59 3.35
CA VAL A 107 -1.63 6.31 2.65
C VAL A 107 -2.85 6.32 3.57
N ASN A 108 -3.31 7.51 3.96
CA ASN A 108 -4.46 7.68 4.84
C ASN A 108 -5.80 7.57 4.09
N ASP A 109 -6.91 7.68 4.83
CA ASP A 109 -8.28 7.56 4.29
C ASP A 109 -8.62 8.60 3.20
N TYR A 110 -7.91 9.72 3.17
CA TYR A 110 -8.07 10.78 2.17
C TYR A 110 -7.15 10.60 0.96
N GLY A 111 -6.37 9.51 0.91
CA GLY A 111 -5.40 9.24 -0.15
C GLY A 111 -4.09 10.02 -0.03
N ALA A 112 -3.87 10.73 1.06
CA ALA A 112 -2.64 11.50 1.31
C ALA A 112 -1.58 10.66 2.03
N LEU A 113 -0.31 11.03 1.85
CA LEU A 113 0.81 10.43 2.58
C LEU A 113 0.88 10.99 3.99
N THR A 114 1.02 10.11 4.99
CA THR A 114 1.33 10.50 6.37
C THR A 114 2.77 10.96 6.49
N SER A 115 3.12 11.64 7.60
CA SER A 115 4.51 11.89 7.96
C SER A 115 5.31 10.59 8.04
N ALA A 116 6.60 10.66 7.70
CA ALA A 116 7.50 9.52 7.79
C ALA A 116 7.63 9.08 9.26
N THR A 117 7.50 7.78 9.47
CA THR A 117 7.62 7.12 10.78
C THR A 117 8.83 6.22 10.76
N THR A 118 9.60 6.22 11.86
CA THR A 118 10.76 5.35 12.07
C THR A 118 10.45 4.35 13.17
N ALA A 119 10.67 3.07 12.90
CA ALA A 119 10.53 1.98 13.85
C ALA A 119 11.83 1.16 13.92
N SER A 120 12.12 0.62 15.10
CA SER A 120 13.25 -0.31 15.26
C SER A 120 12.97 -1.63 14.53
N LEU A 121 14.02 -2.20 13.95
CA LEU A 121 13.98 -3.56 13.42
C LEU A 121 14.38 -4.51 14.57
N GLY A 122 13.41 -5.30 15.04
CA GLY A 122 13.63 -6.35 16.03
C GLY A 122 14.19 -7.65 15.48
#